data_AF-A0A9E3SDP6-F1
#
_entry.id   AF-A0A9E3SDP6-F1
#
_cell.length_a   1.000
_cell.length_b   1.000
_cell.length_c   1.000
_cell.angle_alpha   90.00
_cell.angle_beta   90.00
_cell.angle_gamma   90.00
#
_symmetry.space_group_name_H-M   'P 1'
#
loop_
_entity.id
_entity.type
_entity.pdbx_description
1 polymer ?
#
loop_
_entity_poly.entity_id
_entity_poly.type
_entity_poly.pdbx_seq_one_letter_code
_entity_poly.pdbx_strand_id
1 'polypeptide(L)'
;HYAVTGQTAAELIVSRASAEKPNMNLTSWKGSIVRKQDIFIAKNYLTHDEIDTLNRLVVIFLESAELRAKNRMDITIDFWRENVDRILDFQDKKIVTNAGSISKVQMEKQVAEIYANFDKGRKEFEALQADNEDLEELKKLEQEIKTKKKE
;
A
#
# COMPACT_ATOMS: atom_id res chain seq x y z
N HIS A 1 -8.86 8.55 0.78
CA HIS A 1 -9.29 7.14 0.64
C HIS A 1 -10.77 7.07 0.32
N TYR A 2 -11.66 7.42 1.25
CA TYR A 2 -13.11 7.31 1.06
C TYR A 2 -13.68 7.98 -0.20
N ALA A 3 -13.25 9.20 -0.52
CA ALA A 3 -13.68 9.88 -1.75
C ALA A 3 -13.41 9.10 -3.04
N VAL A 4 -12.44 8.19 -3.02
CA VAL A 4 -12.01 7.40 -4.18
C VAL A 4 -12.52 5.96 -4.09
N THR A 5 -12.48 5.36 -2.90
CA THR A 5 -12.77 3.93 -2.70
C THR A 5 -14.13 3.63 -2.06
N GLY A 6 -14.81 4.65 -1.53
CA GLY A 6 -16.02 4.50 -0.71
C GLY A 6 -15.79 3.83 0.65
N GLN A 7 -14.53 3.61 1.03
CA GLN A 7 -14.13 2.93 2.26
C GLN A 7 -13.20 3.80 3.10
N THR A 8 -13.34 3.70 4.42
CA THR A 8 -12.35 4.27 5.34
C THR A 8 -11.01 3.55 5.16
N ALA A 9 -9.92 4.16 5.67
CA ALA A 9 -8.60 3.54 5.59
C ALA A 9 -8.56 2.14 6.22
N ALA A 10 -9.23 1.95 7.36
CA ALA A 10 -9.26 0.67 8.06
C ALA A 10 -10.05 -0.40 7.28
N GLU A 11 -11.23 -0.04 6.75
CA GLU A 11 -12.04 -0.92 5.91
C GLU A 11 -11.31 -1.31 4.62
N LEU A 12 -10.64 -0.35 3.98
CA LEU A 12 -9.88 -0.60 2.75
C LEU A 12 -8.79 -1.65 2.96
N ILE A 13 -8.00 -1.51 4.04
CA ILE A 13 -6.92 -2.43 4.34
C ILE A 13 -7.49 -3.82 4.62
N VAL A 14 -8.49 -3.94 5.50
CA VAL A 14 -9.10 -5.24 5.84
C VAL A 14 -9.75 -5.89 4.61
N SER A 15 -10.37 -5.09 3.74
CA SER A 15 -11.00 -5.57 2.51
C SER A 15 -10.00 -6.09 1.48
N ARG A 16 -8.76 -5.57 1.44
CA ARG A 16 -7.80 -5.85 0.36
C ARG A 16 -6.61 -6.70 0.79
N ALA A 17 -6.24 -6.69 2.06
CA ALA A 17 -5.13 -7.49 2.58
C ALA A 17 -5.43 -8.99 2.46
N SER A 18 -4.54 -9.73 1.82
CA SER A 18 -4.71 -11.18 1.62
C SER A 18 -3.37 -11.89 1.60
N ALA A 19 -3.18 -12.88 2.47
CA ALA A 19 -1.94 -13.66 2.54
C ALA A 19 -1.70 -14.56 1.32
N GLU A 20 -2.76 -14.87 0.57
CA GLU A 20 -2.71 -15.76 -0.61
C GLU A 20 -2.23 -15.02 -1.86
N LYS A 21 -2.33 -13.69 -1.86
CA LYS A 21 -1.92 -12.86 -3.00
C LYS A 21 -0.44 -12.48 -2.89
N PRO A 22 0.26 -12.32 -4.02
CA PRO A 22 1.61 -11.80 -4.03
C PRO A 22 1.70 -10.49 -3.25
N ASN A 23 2.74 -10.35 -2.42
CA ASN A 23 2.99 -9.14 -1.64
C ASN A 23 1.78 -8.67 -0.82
N MET A 24 0.96 -9.59 -0.32
CA MET A 24 -0.28 -9.30 0.39
C MET A 24 -1.30 -8.43 -0.36
N ASN A 25 -1.25 -8.40 -1.69
CA ASN A 25 -2.04 -7.50 -2.54
C ASN A 25 -1.70 -6.01 -2.38
N LEU A 26 -0.51 -5.68 -1.85
CA LEU A 26 -0.01 -4.32 -1.90
C LEU A 26 0.39 -3.96 -3.34
N THR A 27 0.14 -2.71 -3.72
CA THR A 27 0.54 -2.11 -5.01
C THR A 27 1.83 -1.30 -4.89
N SER A 28 2.19 -0.89 -3.67
CA SER A 28 3.40 -0.12 -3.37
C SER A 28 3.85 -0.40 -1.94
N TRP A 29 5.16 -0.49 -1.69
CA TRP A 29 5.76 -0.63 -0.35
C TRP A 29 7.21 -0.13 -0.35
N LYS A 30 7.82 0.01 0.83
CA LYS A 30 9.20 0.50 0.93
C LYS A 30 10.21 -0.64 0.86
N GLY A 31 11.08 -0.61 -0.15
CA GLY A 31 12.16 -1.59 -0.35
C GLY A 31 11.74 -2.76 -1.21
N SER A 32 12.50 -3.86 -1.17
CA SER A 32 12.23 -5.06 -1.96
C SER A 32 11.20 -6.00 -1.34
N ILE A 33 11.06 -5.99 -0.02
CA ILE A 33 10.24 -6.95 0.74
C ILE A 33 9.16 -6.19 1.52
N VAL A 34 7.92 -6.70 1.48
CA VAL A 34 6.80 -6.19 2.29
C VAL A 34 7.10 -6.38 3.78
N ARG A 35 7.04 -5.30 4.55
CA ARG A 35 7.24 -5.32 6.01
C ARG A 35 5.92 -5.06 6.75
N LYS A 36 5.91 -5.40 8.03
CA LYS A 36 4.76 -5.16 8.93
C LYS A 36 4.31 -3.70 9.02
N GLN A 37 5.16 -2.72 8.71
CA GLN A 37 4.75 -1.32 8.65
C GLN A 37 3.95 -0.99 7.37
N ASP A 38 4.25 -1.68 6.27
CA ASP A 38 3.67 -1.36 4.95
C ASP A 38 2.21 -1.81 4.87
N ILE A 39 1.85 -2.89 5.57
CA ILE A 39 0.49 -3.46 5.58
C ILE A 39 -0.55 -2.57 6.28
N PHE A 40 -0.13 -1.63 7.12
CA PHE A 40 -1.02 -0.71 7.83
C PHE A 40 -1.26 0.60 7.07
N ILE A 41 -0.62 0.77 5.90
CA ILE A 41 -0.73 1.98 5.09
C ILE A 41 -1.79 1.73 4.01
N ALA A 42 -2.96 2.37 4.16
CA ALA A 42 -4.07 2.24 3.20
C ALA A 42 -3.70 2.64 1.77
N LYS A 43 -2.79 3.62 1.59
CA LYS A 43 -2.29 4.04 0.28
C LYS A 43 -1.62 2.88 -0.49
N ASN A 44 -0.97 1.96 0.23
CA ASN A 44 -0.26 0.83 -0.36
C ASN A 44 -1.20 -0.21 -0.98
N TYR A 45 -2.51 -0.09 -0.78
CA TYR A 45 -3.51 -0.98 -1.38
C TYR A 45 -4.30 -0.28 -2.50
N LEU A 46 -4.01 0.98 -2.82
CA LEU A 46 -4.71 1.70 -3.88
C LEU A 46 -4.18 1.30 -5.26
N THR A 47 -5.10 1.17 -6.21
CA THR A 47 -4.78 0.96 -7.62
C THR A 47 -4.21 2.24 -8.25
N HIS A 48 -3.62 2.13 -9.43
CA HIS A 48 -3.07 3.27 -10.15
C HIS A 48 -4.14 4.34 -10.42
N ASP A 49 -5.33 3.95 -10.88
CA ASP A 49 -6.41 4.88 -11.19
C ASP A 49 -6.96 5.59 -9.95
N GLU A 50 -6.99 4.88 -8.81
CA GLU A 50 -7.37 5.47 -7.53
C GLU A 50 -6.33 6.49 -7.03
N ILE A 51 -5.04 6.21 -7.23
CA ILE A 51 -3.96 7.15 -6.94
C ILE A 51 -4.01 8.37 -7.87
N ASP A 52 -4.24 8.16 -9.17
CA ASP A 52 -4.37 9.26 -10.14
C ASP A 52 -5.54 10.18 -9.77
N THR A 53 -6.70 9.59 -9.45
CA THR A 53 -7.88 10.34 -8.99
C THR A 53 -7.56 11.14 -7.72
N LEU A 54 -6.88 10.52 -6.74
CA LEU A 54 -6.48 11.20 -5.52
C LEU A 54 -5.54 12.38 -5.80
N ASN A 55 -4.57 12.19 -6.68
CA ASN A 55 -3.62 13.24 -7.06
C ASN A 55 -4.34 14.41 -7.73
N ARG A 56 -5.28 14.16 -8.65
CA ARG A 56 -6.07 15.23 -9.28
C ARG A 56 -6.88 16.04 -8.26
N LEU A 57 -7.51 15.37 -7.29
CA LEU A 57 -8.24 16.06 -6.22
C LEU A 57 -7.32 16.95 -5.37
N VAL A 58 -6.10 16.47 -5.06
CA VAL A 58 -5.09 17.26 -4.33
C VAL A 58 -4.64 18.47 -5.15
N VAL A 59 -4.44 18.32 -6.46
CA VAL A 59 -4.07 19.44 -7.34
C VAL A 59 -5.17 20.51 -7.33
N ILE A 60 -6.43 20.15 -7.57
CA ILE A 60 -7.56 21.10 -7.55
C ILE A 60 -7.64 21.83 -6.20
N PHE A 61 -7.42 21.10 -5.10
CA PHE A 61 -7.41 21.66 -3.76
C PHE A 61 -6.32 22.72 -3.56
N LEU A 62 -5.10 22.43 -4.04
CA LEU A 62 -3.98 23.37 -3.97
C LEU A 62 -4.15 24.56 -4.91
N GLU A 63 -4.66 24.36 -6.12
CA GLU A 63 -4.94 25.43 -7.08
C GLU A 63 -5.98 26.43 -6.55
N SER A 64 -7.04 25.93 -5.90
CA SER A 64 -8.06 26.77 -5.25
C SER A 64 -7.45 27.67 -4.16
N ALA A 65 -6.56 27.10 -3.34
CA ALA A 65 -5.86 27.87 -2.32
C ALA A 65 -4.86 28.86 -2.90
N GLU A 66 -4.13 28.48 -3.95
CA GLU A 66 -3.19 29.36 -4.65
C GLU A 66 -3.91 30.58 -5.23
N LEU A 67 -5.06 30.37 -5.89
CA LEU A 67 -5.87 31.46 -6.43
C LEU A 67 -6.37 32.40 -5.33
N ARG A 68 -6.78 31.83 -4.19
CA ARG A 68 -7.21 32.62 -3.03
C ARG A 68 -6.08 33.48 -2.46
N ALA A 69 -4.88 32.90 -2.31
CA ALA A 69 -3.69 33.62 -1.89
C ALA A 69 -3.31 34.74 -2.88
N LYS A 70 -3.36 34.47 -4.20
CA LYS A 70 -3.10 35.48 -5.25
C LYS A 70 -4.05 36.67 -5.16
N ASN A 71 -5.29 36.42 -4.79
CA ASN A 71 -6.31 37.45 -4.58
C ASN A 71 -6.19 38.17 -3.22
N ARG A 72 -5.11 37.93 -2.46
CA ARG A 72 -4.86 38.50 -1.12
C ARG A 72 -6.01 38.22 -0.15
N MET A 73 -6.70 37.10 -0.33
CA MET A 73 -7.73 36.64 0.59
C MET A 73 -7.10 35.71 1.63
N ASP A 74 -7.57 35.83 2.87
CA ASP A 74 -7.07 35.01 3.97
C ASP A 74 -7.42 33.53 3.77
N ILE A 75 -6.46 32.67 4.12
CA ILE A 75 -6.58 31.22 4.11
C ILE A 75 -6.66 30.74 5.56
N THR A 76 -7.87 30.44 6.02
CA THR A 76 -8.14 29.94 7.38
C THR A 76 -8.27 28.42 7.39
N ILE A 77 -8.21 27.80 8.58
CA ILE A 77 -8.50 26.36 8.75
C ILE A 77 -9.94 26.03 8.32
N ASP A 78 -10.89 26.93 8.59
CA ASP A 78 -12.28 26.75 8.16
C ASP A 78 -12.40 26.77 6.64
N PHE A 79 -11.70 27.69 5.96
CA PHE A 79 -11.62 27.67 4.50
C PHE A 79 -11.09 26.33 3.99
N TRP A 80 -10.01 25.80 4.58
CA TRP A 80 -9.46 24.52 4.16
C TRP A 80 -10.48 23.39 4.27
N ARG A 81 -11.20 23.31 5.40
CA ARG A 81 -12.24 22.30 5.62
C ARG A 81 -13.35 22.40 4.56
N GLU A 82 -13.92 23.58 4.41
CA GLU A 82 -15.00 23.83 3.45
C GLU A 82 -14.57 23.67 1.99
N ASN A 83 -13.31 23.97 1.66
CA ASN A 83 -12.80 23.83 0.31
C ASN A 83 -12.66 22.36 -0.07
N VAL A 84 -12.17 21.50 0.84
CA VAL A 84 -12.14 20.05 0.60
C VAL A 84 -13.56 19.54 0.36
N ASP A 85 -14.50 19.84 1.25
CA ASP A 85 -15.88 19.34 1.14
C ASP A 85 -16.54 19.79 -0.16
N ARG A 86 -16.37 21.07 -0.56
CA ARG A 86 -16.89 21.59 -1.83
C ARG A 86 -16.28 20.94 -3.06
N ILE A 87 -14.96 20.70 -3.06
CA ILE A 87 -14.30 20.04 -4.19
C ILE A 87 -14.79 18.59 -4.33
N LEU A 88 -14.96 17.89 -3.20
CA LEU A 88 -15.49 16.53 -3.22
C LEU A 88 -16.93 16.50 -3.73
N ASP A 89 -17.79 17.38 -3.22
CA ASP A 89 -19.19 17.49 -3.65
C ASP A 89 -19.30 17.85 -5.14
N PHE A 90 -18.54 18.84 -5.61
CA PHE A 90 -18.53 19.27 -7.02
C PHE A 90 -18.03 18.19 -8.00
N GLN A 91 -17.22 17.23 -7.52
CA GLN A 91 -16.69 16.13 -8.32
C GLN A 91 -17.50 14.83 -8.12
N ASP A 92 -18.73 14.94 -7.59
CA ASP A 92 -19.64 13.83 -7.28
C ASP A 92 -18.99 12.75 -6.39
N LYS A 93 -18.06 13.16 -5.50
CA LYS A 93 -17.37 12.27 -4.57
C LYS A 93 -18.09 12.25 -3.23
N LYS A 94 -18.20 11.05 -2.65
CA LYS A 94 -18.80 10.87 -1.33
C LYS A 94 -17.90 11.43 -0.24
N ILE A 95 -18.51 12.22 0.65
CA ILE A 95 -17.87 12.72 1.87
C ILE A 95 -18.12 11.72 3.00
N VAL A 96 -17.11 11.49 3.83
CA VAL A 96 -17.22 10.59 5.00
C VAL A 96 -18.13 11.24 6.03
N THR A 97 -19.27 10.62 6.33
CA THR A 97 -20.21 11.10 7.36
C THR A 97 -20.21 10.25 8.63
N ASN A 98 -19.57 9.10 8.62
CA ASN A 98 -19.50 8.17 9.75
C ASN A 98 -18.05 7.67 9.97
N ALA A 99 -17.80 7.06 11.13
CA ALA A 99 -16.48 6.55 11.49
C ALA A 99 -16.08 5.24 10.76
N GLY A 100 -16.92 4.72 9.85
CA GLY A 100 -16.81 3.39 9.28
C GLY A 100 -17.26 2.28 10.23
N SER A 101 -17.29 1.04 9.74
CA SER A 101 -17.64 -0.16 10.51
C SER A 101 -16.44 -0.83 11.18
N ILE A 102 -15.21 -0.48 10.80
CA ILE A 102 -13.98 -1.11 11.30
C ILE A 102 -13.09 -0.07 11.99
N SER A 103 -12.79 -0.31 13.27
CA SER A 103 -11.84 0.51 14.01
C SER A 103 -10.39 0.22 13.62
N LYS A 104 -9.51 1.20 13.85
CA LYS A 104 -8.06 1.04 13.63
C LYS A 104 -7.48 -0.16 14.39
N VAL A 105 -7.86 -0.36 15.64
CA VAL A 105 -7.36 -1.47 16.49
C VAL A 105 -7.81 -2.83 15.94
N GLN A 106 -9.07 -2.93 15.49
CA GLN A 106 -9.56 -4.16 14.86
C GLN A 106 -8.81 -4.45 13.55
N MET A 107 -8.60 -3.44 12.72
CA MET A 107 -7.80 -3.57 11.49
C MET A 107 -6.38 -4.05 11.79
N GLU A 108 -5.68 -3.41 12.73
CA GLU A 108 -4.31 -3.78 13.08
C GLU A 108 -4.20 -5.23 13.54
N LYS A 109 -5.15 -5.69 14.35
CA LYS A 109 -5.20 -7.09 14.81
C LYS A 109 -5.39 -8.06 13.64
N GLN A 110 -6.43 -7.86 12.83
CA GLN A 110 -6.74 -8.76 11.71
C GLN A 110 -5.60 -8.81 10.69
N VAL A 111 -5.08 -7.65 10.31
CA VAL A 111 -4.06 -7.53 9.26
C VAL A 111 -2.70 -8.05 9.75
N ALA A 112 -2.40 -7.92 11.05
CA ALA A 112 -1.21 -8.53 11.64
C ALA A 112 -1.25 -10.07 11.58
N GLU A 113 -2.41 -10.68 11.80
CA GLU A 113 -2.60 -12.14 11.67
C GLU A 113 -2.40 -12.58 10.21
N ILE A 114 -2.96 -11.85 9.24
CA ILE A 114 -2.75 -12.12 7.80
C ILE A 114 -1.26 -12.01 7.45
N TYR A 115 -0.57 -10.97 7.92
CA TYR A 115 0.86 -10.79 7.66
C TYR A 115 1.71 -11.90 8.26
N ALA A 116 1.38 -12.40 9.45
CA ALA A 116 2.10 -13.51 10.06
C ALA A 116 2.05 -14.77 9.18
N ASN A 117 0.89 -15.07 8.59
CA ASN A 117 0.74 -16.19 7.66
C ASN A 117 1.53 -15.97 6.37
N PHE A 118 1.45 -14.76 5.80
CA PHE A 118 2.21 -14.39 4.61
C PHE A 118 3.73 -14.46 4.83
N ASP A 119 4.24 -13.89 5.93
CA ASP A 119 5.66 -13.85 6.26
C ASP A 119 6.23 -15.25 6.52
N LYS A 120 5.43 -16.14 7.11
CA LYS A 120 5.79 -17.55 7.28
C LYS A 120 5.95 -18.25 5.93
N GLY A 121 4.94 -18.17 5.06
CA GLY A 121 5.01 -18.79 3.73
C GLY A 121 6.14 -18.23 2.87
N ARG A 122 6.38 -16.91 2.95
CA ARG A 122 7.51 -16.27 2.26
C ARG A 122 8.85 -16.83 2.72
N LYS A 123 9.08 -16.93 4.04
CA LYS A 123 10.33 -17.46 4.61
C LYS A 123 10.57 -18.93 4.25
N GLU A 124 9.52 -19.74 4.25
CA GLU A 124 9.60 -21.15 3.84
C GLU A 124 10.01 -21.26 2.36
N PHE A 125 9.45 -20.41 1.50
CA PHE A 125 9.81 -20.36 0.09
C PHE A 125 11.26 -19.84 -0.12
N GLU A 126 11.65 -18.78 0.57
CA GLU A 126 13.02 -18.23 0.53
C GLU A 126 14.06 -19.26 0.98
N ALA A 127 13.77 -20.03 2.05
CA ALA A 127 14.64 -21.11 2.52
C ALA A 127 14.79 -22.21 1.47
N LEU A 128 13.68 -22.64 0.85
CA LEU A 128 13.71 -23.67 -0.18
C LEU A 128 14.44 -23.21 -1.46
N GLN A 129 14.39 -21.92 -1.80
CA GLN A 129 15.18 -21.37 -2.89
C GLN A 129 16.68 -21.39 -2.57
N ALA A 130 17.08 -20.94 -1.38
CA ALA A 130 18.47 -20.96 -0.95
C ALA A 130 19.06 -22.38 -0.95
N ASP A 131 18.30 -23.37 -0.43
CA ASP A 131 18.72 -24.78 -0.44
C ASP A 131 18.95 -25.30 -1.87
N ASN A 132 18.10 -24.90 -2.83
CA ASN A 132 18.24 -25.30 -4.24
C ASN A 132 19.45 -24.64 -4.90
N GLU A 133 19.70 -23.35 -4.62
CA GLU A 133 20.86 -22.61 -5.12
C GLU A 133 22.17 -23.23 -4.62
N ASP A 134 22.26 -23.53 -3.32
CA ASP A 134 23.40 -24.23 -2.71
C ASP A 134 23.65 -25.59 -3.38
N LEU A 135 22.58 -26.36 -3.64
CA LEU A 135 22.69 -27.65 -4.33
C LEU A 135 23.20 -27.51 -5.78
N GLU A 136 22.81 -26.46 -6.50
CA GLU A 136 23.33 -26.19 -7.84
C GLU A 136 24.81 -25.79 -7.82
N GLU A 137 25.22 -24.98 -6.85
CA GLU A 137 26.62 -24.61 -6.66
C GLU A 137 27.50 -25.82 -6.35
N LEU A 138 27.05 -26.70 -5.45
CA LEU A 138 27.74 -27.95 -5.14
C LEU A 138 27.90 -28.84 -6.39
N LYS A 139 26.85 -28.95 -7.23
CA LYS A 139 26.92 -29.71 -8.49
C LYS A 139 27.92 -29.11 -9.48
N LYS A 140 27.96 -27.77 -9.60
CA LYS A 140 28.94 -27.07 -10.47
C LYS A 140 30.36 -27.33 -9.99
N LEU A 141 30.63 -27.20 -8.70
CA LEU A 141 31.93 -27.49 -8.09
C LEU A 141 32.34 -28.96 -8.31
N GLU A 142 31.42 -29.91 -8.16
CA GLU A 142 31.69 -31.32 -8.44
C GLU A 142 32.12 -31.55 -9.89
N GLN A 143 31.44 -30.89 -10.85
CA GLN A 143 31.81 -30.98 -12.27
C GLN A 143 33.19 -30.39 -12.54
N GLU A 144 33.52 -29.23 -11.97
CA GLU A 144 34.85 -28.61 -12.12
C GLU A 144 35.97 -29.48 -11.55
N ILE A 145 35.74 -30.15 -10.41
CA ILE A 145 36.72 -31.07 -9.83
C ILE A 145 36.88 -32.30 -10.74
N LYS A 146 35.79 -32.81 -11.33
CA LYS A 146 35.85 -33.95 -12.25
C LYS A 146 36.57 -33.63 -13.56
N THR A 147 36.44 -32.43 -14.10
CA THR A 147 37.19 -31.99 -15.28
C THR A 147 38.67 -31.80 -14.96
N LYS A 148 39.01 -31.14 -13.84
CA LYS A 148 40.41 -30.96 -13.41
C LYS A 148 41.17 -32.25 -13.09
N LYS A 149 40.48 -33.32 -12.63
CA LYS A 149 41.11 -34.64 -12.40
C LYS A 149 41.37 -35.45 -13.67
N LYS A 150 40.79 -35.05 -14.82
CA LYS A 150 40.96 -35.74 -16.11
C LYS A 150 42.09 -35.14 -16.96
N GLU A 151 42.58 -33.96 -16.61
CA GLU A 151 43.80 -33.33 -17.15
C GLU A 151 45.03 -33.76 -16.34
#